data_AF-A0A928UCN9-F1
#
_entry.id   AF-A0A928UCN9-F1
#
_cell.length_a   1.000
_cell.length_b   1.000
_cell.length_c   1.000
_cell.angle_alpha   90.00
_cell.angle_beta   90.00
_cell.angle_gamma   90.00
#
_symmetry.space_group_name_H-M   'P 1'
#
loop_
_entity.id
_entity.type
_entity.pdbx_description
1 polymer ?
#
loop_
_entity_poly.entity_id
_entity_poly.type
_entity_poly.pdbx_seq_one_letter_code
_entity_poly.pdbx_strand_id
1 'polypeptide(L)'
;MPAVRVWAVLAQEVNPPIGIDGLEWMLLTTVAVKHEKDAYERLEWYARRWGIECYHRIIKSGCRVESRQLESARRLCNALAIDMIIAWRIHYLTTLGQETPDVPCTVYFSDSEWKALTTFANKVKGLWIYLKPQ
;
A
#
# COMPACT_ATOMS: atom_id res chain seq x y z
N MET A 1 -35.63 -2.56 10.87
CA MET A 1 -34.46 -1.67 11.07
C MET A 1 -34.92 -0.23 10.86
N PRO A 2 -34.40 0.76 11.61
CA PRO A 2 -34.79 2.16 11.43
C PRO A 2 -34.27 2.69 10.08
N ALA A 3 -34.98 3.66 9.50
CA ALA A 3 -34.53 4.36 8.31
C ALA A 3 -33.29 5.21 8.64
N VAL A 4 -32.26 5.12 7.79
CA VAL A 4 -31.01 5.87 7.93
C VAL A 4 -30.87 6.84 6.77
N ARG A 5 -30.59 8.11 7.07
CA ARG A 5 -30.28 9.12 6.06
C ARG A 5 -28.78 9.14 5.77
N VAL A 6 -28.42 9.12 4.49
CA VAL A 6 -27.04 9.16 3.99
C VAL A 6 -26.95 10.11 2.80
N TRP A 7 -25.74 10.50 2.45
CA TRP A 7 -25.44 11.20 1.21
C TRP A 7 -25.03 10.19 0.13
N ALA A 8 -25.30 10.53 -1.12
CA ALA A 8 -24.93 9.70 -2.27
C ALA A 8 -24.13 10.52 -3.28
N VAL A 9 -23.11 9.90 -3.87
CA VAL A 9 -22.32 10.44 -4.99
C VAL A 9 -22.33 9.40 -6.11
N LEU A 10 -22.84 9.76 -7.27
CA LEU A 10 -22.75 8.96 -8.49
C LEU A 10 -21.64 9.53 -9.36
N ALA A 11 -20.65 8.70 -9.70
CA ALA A 11 -19.63 9.00 -10.68
C ALA A 11 -19.77 8.05 -11.85
N GLN A 12 -19.85 8.60 -13.05
CA GLN A 12 -19.98 7.87 -14.31
C GLN A 12 -18.96 8.40 -15.31
N GLU A 13 -18.23 7.49 -15.95
CA GLU A 13 -17.30 7.83 -17.02
C GLU A 13 -18.07 8.27 -18.28
N VAL A 14 -17.80 9.48 -18.75
CA VAL A 14 -18.57 10.10 -19.84
C VAL A 14 -18.27 9.46 -21.20
N ASN A 15 -17.01 9.10 -21.46
CA ASN A 15 -16.56 8.58 -22.76
C ASN A 15 -15.62 7.38 -22.55
N PRO A 16 -16.15 6.21 -22.18
CA PRO A 16 -15.31 5.03 -21.98
C PRO A 16 -14.69 4.56 -23.31
N PRO A 17 -13.50 3.92 -23.26
CA PRO A 17 -12.88 3.37 -24.45
C PRO A 17 -13.76 2.35 -25.18
N ILE A 18 -13.61 2.24 -26.49
CA ILE A 18 -14.39 1.30 -27.32
C ILE A 18 -14.20 -0.14 -26.82
N GLY A 19 -15.30 -0.81 -26.51
CA GLY A 19 -15.30 -2.21 -26.06
C GLY A 19 -14.95 -2.39 -24.58
N ILE A 20 -14.84 -1.30 -23.80
CA ILE A 20 -14.65 -1.33 -22.35
C ILE A 20 -15.89 -0.74 -21.68
N ASP A 21 -16.43 -1.43 -20.69
CA ASP A 21 -17.51 -0.90 -19.86
C ASP A 21 -17.03 0.32 -19.07
N GLY A 22 -17.79 1.40 -19.11
CA GLY A 22 -17.43 2.64 -18.42
C GLY A 22 -17.47 2.50 -16.91
N LEU A 23 -16.57 3.22 -16.24
CA LEU A 23 -16.53 3.27 -14.79
C LEU A 23 -17.82 3.87 -14.23
N GLU A 24 -18.50 3.14 -13.35
CA GLU A 24 -19.66 3.62 -12.61
C GLU A 24 -19.53 3.30 -11.12
N TRP A 25 -19.55 4.33 -10.28
CA TRP A 25 -19.50 4.22 -8.83
C TRP A 25 -20.66 4.97 -8.17
N MET A 26 -21.47 4.24 -7.39
CA MET A 26 -22.43 4.81 -6.44
C MET A 26 -21.83 4.74 -5.03
N LEU A 27 -21.42 5.89 -4.50
CA LEU A 27 -20.83 5.99 -3.16
C LEU A 27 -21.87 6.48 -2.16
N LEU A 28 -22.14 5.69 -1.13
CA LEU A 28 -22.94 6.11 0.03
C LEU A 28 -22.02 6.53 1.16
N THR A 29 -22.28 7.70 1.74
CA THR A 29 -21.43 8.26 2.79
C THR A 29 -22.23 8.99 3.87
N THR A 30 -21.70 8.97 5.09
CA THR A 30 -22.21 9.75 6.22
C THR A 30 -21.65 11.18 6.23
N VAL A 31 -20.65 11.46 5.40
CA VAL A 31 -20.02 12.79 5.30
C VAL A 31 -20.80 13.66 4.32
N ALA A 32 -21.10 14.89 4.70
CA ALA A 32 -21.94 15.77 3.89
C ALA A 32 -21.36 16.07 2.50
N VAL A 33 -22.26 16.16 1.52
CA VAL A 33 -21.94 16.52 0.12
C VAL A 33 -22.89 17.64 -0.27
N LYS A 34 -22.46 18.88 -0.06
CA LYS A 34 -23.27 20.08 -0.33
C LYS A 34 -22.87 20.74 -1.65
N HIS A 35 -21.63 20.55 -2.06
CA HIS A 35 -21.04 21.17 -3.24
C HIS A 35 -20.30 20.14 -4.09
N GLU A 36 -20.06 20.46 -5.36
CA GLU A 36 -19.30 19.62 -6.28
C GLU A 36 -17.92 19.20 -5.75
N LYS A 37 -17.22 20.11 -5.05
CA LYS A 37 -15.90 19.84 -4.46
C LYS A 37 -15.96 18.75 -3.39
N ASP A 38 -17.06 18.66 -2.65
CA ASP A 38 -17.26 17.60 -1.66
C ASP A 38 -17.37 16.24 -2.35
N ALA A 39 -18.05 16.18 -3.51
CA ALA A 39 -18.18 14.95 -4.29
C ALA A 39 -16.83 14.50 -4.85
N TYR A 40 -16.02 15.41 -5.38
CA TYR A 40 -14.65 15.11 -5.82
C TYR A 40 -13.79 14.57 -4.68
N GLU A 41 -13.86 15.17 -3.50
CA GLU A 41 -13.12 14.68 -2.34
C GLU A 41 -13.54 13.25 -1.95
N ARG A 42 -14.85 12.93 -1.99
CA ARG A 42 -15.32 11.56 -1.72
C ARG A 42 -14.80 10.56 -2.74
N LEU A 43 -14.77 10.94 -4.02
CA LEU A 43 -14.20 10.12 -5.08
C LEU A 43 -12.69 9.92 -4.86
N GLU A 44 -11.97 10.97 -4.49
CA GLU A 44 -10.54 10.91 -4.21
C GLU A 44 -10.21 9.99 -3.00
N TRP A 45 -11.05 10.00 -1.97
CA TRP A 45 -10.92 9.06 -0.85
C TRP A 45 -11.23 7.63 -1.29
N TYR A 46 -12.29 7.42 -2.06
CA TYR A 46 -12.68 6.10 -2.51
C TYR A 46 -11.67 5.50 -3.50
N ALA A 47 -11.06 6.32 -4.36
CA ALA A 47 -10.01 5.89 -5.28
C ALA A 47 -8.80 5.26 -4.55
N ARG A 48 -8.52 5.69 -3.32
CA ARG A 48 -7.45 5.12 -2.48
C ARG A 48 -7.79 3.74 -1.90
N ARG A 49 -9.04 3.28 -2.01
CA ARG A 49 -9.50 1.99 -1.46
C ARG A 49 -8.65 0.82 -1.95
N TRP A 50 -8.17 0.86 -3.20
CA TRP A 50 -7.37 -0.21 -3.80
C TRP A 50 -6.08 -0.53 -3.02
N GLY A 51 -5.58 0.41 -2.19
CA GLY A 51 -4.40 0.20 -1.35
C GLY A 51 -4.51 -1.04 -0.46
N ILE A 52 -5.70 -1.38 0.05
CA ILE A 52 -5.88 -2.58 0.89
C ILE A 52 -5.68 -3.88 0.10
N GLU A 53 -6.02 -3.90 -1.19
CA GLU A 53 -5.82 -5.07 -2.04
C GLU A 53 -4.33 -5.27 -2.35
N CYS A 54 -3.62 -4.17 -2.62
CA CYS A 54 -2.17 -4.19 -2.72
C CYS A 54 -1.52 -4.72 -1.43
N TYR A 55 -1.98 -4.26 -0.28
CA TYR A 55 -1.51 -4.73 1.03
C TYR A 55 -1.76 -6.24 1.23
N HIS A 56 -2.98 -6.72 0.96
CA HIS A 56 -3.30 -8.14 1.04
C HIS A 56 -2.48 -8.98 0.05
N ARG A 57 -2.23 -8.48 -1.16
CA ARG A 57 -1.36 -9.14 -2.14
C ARG A 57 0.07 -9.26 -1.63
N ILE A 58 0.60 -8.23 -0.97
CA ILE A 58 1.94 -8.28 -0.37
C ILE A 58 1.98 -9.33 0.75
N ILE A 59 0.98 -9.38 1.64
CA ILE A 59 0.91 -10.40 2.70
C ILE A 59 0.88 -11.82 2.10
N LYS A 60 0.02 -12.05 1.12
CA LYS A 60 -0.22 -13.39 0.57
C LYS A 60 0.90 -13.84 -0.36
N SER A 61 1.28 -13.04 -1.34
CA SER A 61 2.24 -13.44 -2.37
C SER A 61 3.66 -12.99 -2.07
N GLY A 62 3.83 -11.84 -1.41
CA GLY A 62 5.14 -11.30 -1.02
C GLY A 62 5.70 -12.01 0.22
N CYS A 63 4.98 -11.92 1.34
CA CYS A 63 5.35 -12.57 2.61
C CYS A 63 5.01 -14.06 2.64
N ARG A 64 4.20 -14.55 1.68
CA ARG A 64 3.85 -15.98 1.54
C ARG A 64 3.24 -16.58 2.79
N VAL A 65 2.40 -15.81 3.48
CA VAL A 65 1.84 -16.24 4.77
C VAL A 65 1.01 -17.53 4.66
N GLU A 66 0.33 -17.73 3.53
CA GLU A 66 -0.52 -18.91 3.27
C GLU A 66 0.29 -20.20 3.02
N SER A 67 1.60 -20.11 2.76
CA SER A 67 2.47 -21.29 2.60
C SER A 67 3.18 -21.72 3.90
N ARG A 68 2.97 -21.02 5.02
CA ARG A 68 3.64 -21.32 6.29
C ARG A 68 3.04 -22.59 6.92
N GLN A 69 3.89 -23.57 7.22
CA GLN A 69 3.49 -24.82 7.89
C GLN A 69 3.84 -24.80 9.38
N LEU A 70 3.28 -23.84 10.13
CA LEU A 70 3.46 -23.78 11.58
C LEU A 70 2.38 -24.62 12.28
N GLU A 71 2.79 -25.41 13.26
CA GLU A 71 1.97 -26.46 13.90
C GLU A 71 0.90 -25.92 14.87
N SER A 72 0.86 -24.61 15.14
CA SER A 72 -0.14 -24.03 16.03
C SER A 72 -0.68 -22.69 15.54
N ALA A 73 -1.96 -22.45 15.80
CA ALA A 73 -2.62 -21.19 15.49
C ALA A 73 -1.90 -20.00 16.14
N ARG A 74 -1.42 -20.14 17.39
CA ARG A 74 -0.64 -19.10 18.07
C ARG A 74 0.63 -18.73 17.31
N ARG A 75 1.37 -19.73 16.80
CA ARG A 75 2.60 -19.51 16.01
C ARG A 75 2.28 -18.85 14.67
N LEU A 76 1.20 -19.26 14.01
CA LEU A 76 0.70 -18.62 12.78
C LEU A 76 0.31 -17.15 13.02
N CYS A 77 -0.44 -16.85 14.08
CA CYS A 77 -0.82 -15.47 14.42
C CYS A 77 0.39 -14.59 14.70
N ASN A 78 1.40 -15.10 15.42
CA ASN A 78 2.63 -14.35 15.69
C ASN A 78 3.40 -14.06 14.40
N ALA A 79 3.52 -15.04 13.50
CA ALA A 79 4.17 -14.84 12.21
C ALA A 79 3.40 -13.83 11.33
N LEU A 80 2.07 -13.95 11.29
CA LEU A 80 1.20 -13.01 10.59
C LEU A 80 1.33 -11.58 11.14
N ALA A 81 1.47 -11.40 12.46
CA ALA A 81 1.67 -10.08 13.06
C ALA A 81 2.95 -9.40 12.54
N ILE A 82 4.03 -10.15 12.40
CA ILE A 82 5.28 -9.64 11.83
C ILE A 82 5.11 -9.36 10.33
N ASP A 83 4.50 -10.28 9.59
CA ASP A 83 4.24 -10.12 8.16
C ASP A 83 3.38 -8.89 7.87
N MET A 84 2.40 -8.57 8.72
CA MET A 84 1.57 -7.38 8.58
C MET A 84 2.37 -6.07 8.65
N ILE A 85 3.38 -5.99 9.53
CA ILE A 85 4.27 -4.82 9.65
C ILE A 85 5.21 -4.74 8.44
N ILE A 86 5.78 -5.87 8.04
CA ILE A 86 6.67 -5.96 6.86
C ILE A 86 5.91 -5.56 5.60
N ALA A 87 4.71 -6.11 5.41
CA ALA A 87 3.88 -5.82 4.24
C ALA A 87 3.52 -4.34 4.15
N TRP A 88 3.25 -3.70 5.28
CA TRP A 88 2.99 -2.26 5.33
C TRP A 88 4.23 -1.47 4.94
N ARG A 89 5.42 -1.82 5.48
CA ARG A 89 6.68 -1.13 5.15
C ARG A 89 7.04 -1.31 3.67
N ILE A 90 6.84 -2.49 3.10
CA ILE A 90 7.02 -2.74 1.66
C ILE A 90 6.05 -1.87 0.85
N HIS A 91 4.76 -1.85 1.21
CA HIS A 91 3.77 -1.03 0.51
C HIS A 91 4.15 0.46 0.53
N TYR A 92 4.45 0.98 1.72
CA TYR A 92 4.86 2.37 1.95
C TYR A 92 6.10 2.76 1.13
N LEU A 93 7.17 1.98 1.21
CA LEU A 93 8.40 2.26 0.45
C LEU A 93 8.19 2.16 -1.06
N THR A 94 7.32 1.25 -1.52
CA THR A 94 6.96 1.13 -2.94
C THR A 94 6.22 2.36 -3.42
N THR A 95 5.23 2.84 -2.66
CA THR A 95 4.49 4.06 -2.97
C THR A 95 5.42 5.28 -3.00
N LEU A 96 6.28 5.45 -2.01
CA LEU A 96 7.22 6.58 -1.97
C LEU A 96 8.24 6.54 -3.11
N GLY A 97 8.70 5.36 -3.51
CA GLY A 97 9.59 5.22 -4.66
C GLY A 97 8.94 5.64 -5.98
N GLN A 98 7.61 5.62 -6.06
CA GLN A 98 6.85 6.09 -7.21
C GLN A 98 6.51 7.58 -7.11
N GLU A 99 6.10 8.05 -5.93
CA GLU A 99 5.68 9.44 -5.72
C GLU A 99 6.86 10.42 -5.57
N THR A 100 7.99 9.95 -5.02
CA THR A 100 9.16 10.76 -4.68
C THR A 100 10.48 10.09 -5.10
N PRO A 101 10.68 9.76 -6.39
CA PRO A 101 11.81 8.97 -6.85
C PRO A 101 13.18 9.64 -6.63
N ASP A 102 13.22 10.97 -6.58
CA ASP A 102 14.47 11.75 -6.46
C ASP A 102 14.90 11.98 -5.00
N VAL A 103 14.10 11.56 -4.02
CA VAL A 103 14.43 11.74 -2.60
C VAL A 103 15.54 10.74 -2.22
N PRO A 104 16.59 11.19 -1.51
CA PRO A 104 17.66 10.28 -1.05
C PRO A 104 17.12 9.13 -0.19
N CYS A 105 17.62 7.92 -0.42
CA CYS A 105 17.20 6.74 0.35
C CYS A 105 17.47 6.88 1.87
N THR A 106 18.40 7.75 2.27
CA THR A 106 18.73 8.08 3.66
C THR A 106 17.57 8.73 4.43
N VAL A 107 16.53 9.20 3.74
CA VAL A 107 15.29 9.67 4.39
C VAL A 107 14.47 8.51 4.95
N TYR A 108 14.55 7.33 4.34
CA TYR A 108 13.71 6.17 4.67
C TYR A 108 14.48 5.04 5.36
N PHE A 109 15.80 5.01 5.17
CA PHE A 109 16.69 3.99 5.68
C PHE A 109 17.79 4.64 6.51
N SER A 110 18.08 4.01 7.65
CA SER A 110 19.30 4.29 8.41
C SER A 110 20.55 3.93 7.61
N ASP A 111 21.68 4.45 8.07
CA ASP A 111 22.97 4.25 7.44
C ASP A 111 23.36 2.78 7.28
N SER A 112 23.02 1.94 8.25
CA SER A 112 23.26 0.49 8.18
C SER A 112 22.32 -0.20 7.19
N GLU A 113 21.03 0.17 7.18
CA GLU A 113 20.03 -0.44 6.30
C GLU A 113 20.32 -0.21 4.82
N TRP A 114 20.57 1.03 4.38
CA TRP A 114 20.77 1.30 2.96
C TRP A 114 22.13 0.78 2.46
N LYS A 115 23.18 0.81 3.28
CA LYS A 115 24.49 0.23 2.94
C LYS A 115 24.39 -1.29 2.81
N ALA A 116 23.67 -1.95 3.71
CA ALA A 116 23.43 -3.39 3.62
C ALA A 116 22.62 -3.74 2.36
N LEU A 117 21.54 -2.99 2.10
CA LEU A 117 20.65 -3.21 0.96
C LEU A 117 21.38 -3.02 -0.38
N THR A 118 22.17 -1.94 -0.53
CA THR A 118 22.93 -1.68 -1.75
C THR A 118 24.03 -2.72 -1.98
N THR A 119 24.71 -3.18 -0.92
CA THR A 119 25.69 -4.27 -1.00
C THR A 119 25.03 -5.57 -1.48
N PHE A 120 23.85 -5.89 -0.93
CA PHE A 120 23.08 -7.07 -1.31
C PHE A 120 22.58 -7.00 -2.75
N ALA A 121 21.94 -5.89 -3.13
CA ALA A 121 21.31 -5.71 -4.45
C ALA A 121 22.34 -5.68 -5.59
N ASN A 122 23.48 -5.01 -5.37
CA ASN A 122 24.52 -4.86 -6.40
C ASN A 122 25.52 -6.04 -6.43
N LYS A 123 25.32 -7.08 -5.59
CA LYS A 123 26.22 -8.24 -5.44
C LYS A 123 27.71 -7.85 -5.39
N VAL A 124 28.04 -6.72 -4.78
CA VAL A 124 29.42 -6.22 -4.77
C VAL A 124 30.25 -7.08 -3.83
N LYS A 125 31.17 -7.88 -4.38
CA LYS A 125 32.20 -8.56 -3.59
C LYS A 125 33.15 -7.50 -3.01
N GLY A 126 33.07 -7.24 -1.70
CA GLY A 126 34.14 -6.57 -0.96
C GLY A 126 33.89 -5.14 -0.48
N LEU A 127 32.75 -4.84 0.14
CA LEU A 127 32.50 -3.50 0.73
C LEU A 127 33.09 -3.28 2.14
N TRP A 128 34.01 -4.16 2.59
CA TRP A 128 34.67 -4.06 3.91
C TRP A 128 35.42 -2.74 4.15
N ILE A 129 35.74 -2.00 3.08
CA ILE A 129 36.43 -0.70 3.13
C ILE A 129 35.53 0.47 3.58
N TYR A 130 34.20 0.35 3.54
CA TYR A 130 33.26 1.44 3.93
C TYR A 130 32.52 1.19 5.25
N LEU A 131 32.71 0.02 5.88
CA LEU A 131 32.02 -0.38 7.12
C LEU A 131 32.91 -0.27 8.37
N LYS A 132 34.10 0.34 8.30
CA LYS A 132 34.87 0.61 9.52
C LYS A 132 34.25 1.79 10.28
N PRO A 133 33.95 1.63 11.58
CA PRO A 133 33.68 2.77 12.43
C PRO A 133 34.97 3.61 12.56
N GLN A 134 34.83 4.93 12.64
CA GLN A 134 35.89 5.82 13.12
C GLN A 134 36.18 5.50 14.59
#